data_AF-A0A372JGE5-F1
#
_entry.id   AF-A0A372JGE5-F1
#
_cell.length_a   1.000
_cell.length_b   1.000
_cell.length_c   1.000
_cell.angle_alpha   90.00
_cell.angle_beta   90.00
_cell.angle_gamma   90.00
#
_symmetry.space_group_name_H-M   'P 1'
#
loop_
_entity.id
_entity.type
_entity.pdbx_description
1 polymer ?
#
loop_
_entity_poly.entity_id
_entity_poly.type
_entity_poly.pdbx_seq_one_letter_code
_entity_poly.pdbx_strand_id
1 'polypeptide(L)'
;MWHFVLLIACAVAIYLSCEWFVNAVEWLGHRLKVGRMAVGTVLAAFGTALPESVVTLVAVTSGGGEAGKDIGVGAAMGGPLALATVAYAVTGIALLMTRRSRARARILAGAGGSSA
;
A
#
# COMPACT_ATOMS: atom_id res chain seq x y z
N MET A 1 8.89 14.03 -23.52
CA MET A 1 8.44 12.63 -23.57
C MET A 1 9.43 11.66 -22.92
N TRP A 2 10.74 11.81 -23.12
CA TRP A 2 11.78 10.99 -22.47
C TRP A 2 11.66 10.89 -20.93
N HIS A 3 11.40 12.01 -20.25
CA HIS A 3 11.20 12.04 -18.80
C HIS A 3 10.03 11.16 -18.30
N PHE A 4 8.94 11.05 -19.07
CA PHE A 4 7.82 10.18 -18.72
C PHE A 4 8.19 8.70 -18.82
N VAL A 5 8.97 8.34 -19.85
CA VAL A 5 9.48 6.97 -20.01
C VAL A 5 10.41 6.62 -18.84
N LEU A 6 11.29 7.54 -18.45
CA LEU A 6 12.17 7.36 -17.29
C LEU A 6 11.37 7.19 -15.99
N LEU A 7 10.31 7.97 -15.76
CA LEU A 7 9.49 7.80 -14.57
C LEU A 7 8.82 6.42 -14.53
N ILE A 8 8.25 5.96 -15.64
CA ILE A 8 7.61 4.64 -15.69
C ILE A 8 8.64 3.53 -15.49
N ALA A 9 9.82 3.64 -16.13
CA ALA A 9 10.90 2.67 -15.96
C ALA A 9 11.37 2.59 -14.51
N CYS A 10 11.58 3.73 -13.84
CA CYS A 10 11.95 3.77 -12.42
C CYS A 10 10.84 3.21 -11.52
N ALA A 11 9.57 3.51 -11.80
CA ALA A 11 8.45 2.97 -11.03
C ALA A 11 8.39 1.44 -11.11
N VAL A 12 8.56 0.87 -12.31
CA VAL A 12 8.64 -0.59 -12.52
C VAL A 12 9.85 -1.18 -11.81
N ALA A 13 11.02 -0.55 -11.91
CA ALA A 13 12.24 -1.02 -11.26
C ALA A 13 12.10 -1.03 -9.72
N ILE A 14 11.51 0.01 -9.12
CA ILE A 14 11.24 0.07 -7.68
C ILE A 14 10.26 -1.03 -7.28
N TYR A 15 9.19 -1.21 -8.05
CA TYR A 15 8.19 -2.26 -7.80
C TYR A 15 8.84 -3.65 -7.74
N LEU A 16 9.61 -4.01 -8.78
CA LEU A 16 10.31 -5.30 -8.84
C LEU A 16 11.34 -5.47 -7.71
N SER A 17 12.05 -4.39 -7.37
CA SER A 17 13.02 -4.41 -6.26
C SER A 17 12.34 -4.68 -4.91
N CYS A 18 11.19 -4.06 -4.66
CA CYS A 18 10.40 -4.29 -3.46
C CYS A 18 9.86 -5.73 -3.40
N GLU A 19 9.39 -6.28 -4.52
CA GLU A 19 8.90 -7.66 -4.59
C GLU A 19 10.01 -8.67 -4.23
N TRP A 20 11.19 -8.54 -4.85
CA TRP A 20 12.35 -9.38 -4.55
C TRP A 20 12.83 -9.20 -3.12
N PHE A 21 12.84 -7.98 -2.59
CA PHE A 21 13.22 -7.71 -1.21
C PHE A 21 12.27 -8.40 -0.23
N VAL A 22 10.96 -8.26 -0.40
CA VAL A 22 9.96 -8.90 0.48
C VAL A 22 10.12 -10.42 0.45
N ASN A 23 10.28 -11.02 -0.72
CA ASN A 23 10.49 -12.46 -0.87
C ASN A 23 11.79 -12.93 -0.18
N ALA A 24 12.88 -12.18 -0.33
CA ALA A 24 14.16 -12.50 0.33
C ALA A 24 14.04 -12.47 1.85
N VAL A 25 13.37 -11.46 2.41
CA VAL A 25 13.22 -11.38 3.86
C VAL A 25 12.18 -12.37 4.40
N GLU A 26 11.18 -12.75 3.61
CA GLU A 26 10.26 -13.85 3.98
C GLU A 26 11.04 -15.16 4.18
N TRP A 27 11.95 -15.46 3.25
CA TRP A 27 12.82 -16.62 3.34
C TRP A 27 13.79 -16.53 4.52
N LEU A 28 14.34 -15.33 4.79
CA LEU A 28 15.16 -15.06 5.97
C LEU A 28 14.38 -15.30 7.27
N GLY A 29 13.14 -14.80 7.35
CA GLY A 29 12.25 -14.99 8.49
C GLY A 29 11.95 -16.48 8.74
N HIS A 30 11.74 -17.25 7.68
CA HIS A 30 11.58 -18.70 7.75
C HIS A 30 12.83 -19.40 8.31
N ARG A 31 14.04 -18.99 7.89
CA ARG A 31 15.30 -19.54 8.39
C ARG A 31 15.53 -19.21 9.87
N LEU A 32 15.14 -18.01 10.31
CA LEU A 32 15.28 -17.54 11.69
C LEU A 32 14.19 -18.08 12.64
N LYS A 33 13.27 -18.93 12.15
CA LYS A 33 12.09 -19.43 12.90
C LYS A 33 11.22 -18.32 13.50
N VAL A 34 11.21 -17.13 12.87
CA VAL A 34 10.33 -16.04 13.25
C VAL A 34 8.93 -16.40 12.77
N GLY A 35 7.90 -16.24 13.61
CA GLY A 35 6.54 -16.62 13.27
C GLY A 35 6.07 -15.93 11.97
N ARG A 36 5.38 -16.67 11.09
CA ARG A 36 4.87 -16.16 9.80
C ARG A 36 4.13 -14.83 9.91
N MET A 37 3.35 -14.63 10.98
CA MET A 37 2.68 -13.35 11.23
C MET A 37 3.65 -12.22 11.53
N ALA A 38 4.69 -12.45 12.34
CA ALA A 38 5.67 -11.41 12.67
C ALA A 38 6.51 -11.03 11.45
N VAL A 39 6.86 -12.00 10.60
CA VAL A 39 7.53 -11.74 9.32
C VAL A 39 6.59 -10.96 8.40
N GLY A 40 5.35 -11.41 8.21
CA GLY A 40 4.39 -10.76 7.30
C GLY A 40 4.05 -9.31 7.69
N THR A 41 3.82 -9.02 8.98
CA THR A 41 3.46 -7.66 9.41
C THR A 41 4.63 -6.69 9.34
N VAL A 42 5.82 -7.12 9.77
CA VAL A 42 7.04 -6.30 9.72
C VAL A 42 7.46 -6.05 8.28
N LEU A 43 7.43 -7.08 7.43
CA LEU A 43 7.82 -6.94 6.02
C LEU A 43 6.81 -6.19 5.17
N ALA A 44 5.51 -6.35 5.42
CA ALA A 44 4.51 -5.52 4.77
C ALA A 44 4.74 -4.04 5.11
N ALA A 45 4.95 -3.72 6.39
CA ALA A 45 5.23 -2.35 6.81
C ALA A 45 6.53 -1.80 6.19
N PHE A 46 7.63 -2.56 6.25
CA PHE A 46 8.92 -2.15 5.68
C PHE A 46 8.87 -2.01 4.16
N GLY A 47 8.27 -2.98 3.46
CA GLY A 47 8.17 -2.99 2.00
C GLY A 47 7.39 -1.77 1.47
N THR A 48 6.36 -1.34 2.19
CA THR A 48 5.60 -0.13 1.81
C THR A 48 6.31 1.18 2.14
N ALA A 49 7.11 1.22 3.20
CA ALA A 49 7.78 2.44 3.65
C ALA A 49 9.16 2.65 2.97
N LEU A 50 9.77 1.58 2.44
CA LEU A 50 11.11 1.60 1.85
C LEU A 50 11.23 2.59 0.67
N PRO A 51 10.34 2.55 -0.34
CA PRO A 51 10.41 3.48 -1.48
C PRO A 51 10.32 4.94 -1.04
N GLU A 52 9.33 5.24 -0.19
CA GLU A 52 9.09 6.58 0.36
C GLU A 52 10.32 7.07 1.15
N SER A 53 10.92 6.20 1.96
CA SER A 53 12.10 6.51 2.77
C SER A 53 13.33 6.80 1.90
N VAL A 54 13.54 6.03 0.83
CA VAL A 54 14.66 6.22 -0.09
C VAL A 54 14.50 7.53 -0.87
N VAL A 55 13.30 7.81 -1.38
CA VAL A 55 13.02 9.07 -2.10
C VAL A 55 13.19 10.26 -1.17
N THR A 56 12.69 10.18 0.07
CA THR A 56 12.86 11.21 1.09
C THR A 56 14.34 11.44 1.40
N LEU A 57 15.11 10.37 1.59
CA LEU A 57 16.55 10.45 1.87
C LEU A 57 17.31 11.10 0.71
N VAL A 58 17.03 10.69 -0.54
CA VAL A 58 17.69 11.25 -1.72
C VAL A 58 17.32 12.73 -1.90
N ALA A 59 16.05 13.10 -1.69
CA ALA A 59 15.60 14.48 -1.78
C ALA A 59 16.28 15.40 -0.75
N VAL A 60 16.42 14.93 0.49
CA VAL A 60 17.06 15.70 1.57
C VAL A 60 18.58 15.78 1.40
N THR A 61 19.23 14.70 0.97
CA THR A 61 20.70 14.63 0.87
C THR A 61 21.26 15.22 -0.43
N SER A 62 20.53 15.07 -1.54
CA SER A 62 21.00 15.45 -2.88
C SER A 62 20.22 16.62 -3.50
N GLY A 63 19.04 16.96 -2.98
CA GLY A 63 18.14 17.95 -3.58
C GLY A 63 18.41 19.42 -3.23
N GLY A 64 19.48 19.72 -2.47
CA GLY A 64 20.01 21.05 -2.14
C GLY A 64 19.06 22.26 -2.23
N GLY A 65 18.66 22.82 -1.08
CA GLY A 65 17.84 24.04 -0.99
C GLY A 65 16.41 23.79 -0.45
N GLU A 66 15.52 24.79 -0.54
CA GLU A 66 14.12 24.64 -0.10
C GLU A 66 13.35 23.60 -0.94
N ALA A 67 13.57 23.56 -2.26
CA ALA A 67 12.86 22.66 -3.16
C ALA A 67 13.09 21.17 -2.82
N GLY A 68 14.32 20.77 -2.47
CA GLY A 68 14.61 19.40 -2.03
C GLY A 68 13.92 19.05 -0.70
N LYS A 69 13.75 20.04 0.18
CA LYS A 69 13.07 19.86 1.46
C LYS A 69 11.57 19.65 1.27
N ASP A 70 10.94 20.40 0.38
CA ASP A 70 9.52 20.24 0.04
C ASP A 70 9.25 18.89 -0.62
N ILE A 71 10.13 18.43 -1.52
CA ILE A 71 10.04 17.08 -2.12
C ILE A 71 10.18 16.01 -1.04
N GLY A 72 11.12 16.17 -0.10
CA GLY A 72 11.31 15.23 1.01
C GLY A 72 10.08 15.14 1.92
N VAL A 73 9.49 16.28 2.29
CA VAL A 73 8.24 16.32 3.07
C VAL A 73 7.10 15.69 2.29
N GLY A 74 6.98 16.00 0.99
CA GLY A 74 5.97 15.43 0.11
C GLY A 74 6.05 13.90 0.01
N ALA A 75 7.26 13.35 -0.15
CA ALA A 75 7.49 11.90 -0.17
C ALA A 75 7.15 11.27 1.20
N ALA A 76 7.64 11.84 2.30
CA ALA A 76 7.37 11.30 3.64
C ALA A 76 5.88 11.31 4.02
N MET A 77 5.13 12.33 3.59
CA MET A 77 3.70 12.50 3.91
C MET A 77 2.78 11.82 2.89
N GLY A 78 3.24 11.58 1.67
CA GLY A 78 2.44 11.07 0.55
C GLY A 78 1.80 9.72 0.86
N GLY A 79 2.58 8.74 1.29
CA GLY A 79 2.10 7.40 1.65
C GLY A 79 0.97 7.40 2.69
N PRO A 80 1.15 7.99 3.88
CA PRO A 80 0.09 8.10 4.89
C PRO A 80 -1.16 8.82 4.40
N LEU A 81 -1.02 9.91 3.63
CA LEU A 81 -2.16 10.65 3.09
C LEU A 81 -2.94 9.83 2.05
N ALA A 82 -2.25 9.12 1.15
CA ALA A 82 -2.87 8.26 0.17
C ALA A 82 -3.61 7.07 0.82
N LEU A 83 -3.03 6.49 1.87
CA LEU A 83 -3.69 5.46 2.68
C LEU A 83 -4.95 6.00 3.37
N ALA A 84 -4.82 7.15 4.06
CA ALA A 84 -5.90 7.78 4.81
C ALA A 84 -7.10 8.15 3.93
N THR A 85 -6.82 8.68 2.74
CA THR A 85 -7.85 9.24 1.86
C THR A 85 -8.34 8.24 0.83
N VAL A 86 -7.45 7.65 0.03
CA VAL A 86 -7.83 6.80 -1.11
C VAL A 86 -8.11 5.37 -0.65
N ALA A 87 -7.14 4.73 0.01
CA ALA A 87 -7.26 3.31 0.35
C ALA A 87 -8.43 3.04 1.31
N TYR A 88 -8.56 3.84 2.37
CA TYR A 88 -9.69 3.70 3.30
C TYR A 88 -11.02 4.15 2.71
N ALA A 89 -11.07 5.17 1.83
CA ALA A 89 -12.32 5.50 1.16
C ALA A 89 -12.81 4.35 0.26
N VAL A 90 -11.92 3.76 -0.54
CA VAL A 90 -12.26 2.60 -1.40
C VAL A 90 -12.73 1.42 -0.55
N THR A 91 -12.01 1.11 0.54
CA THR A 91 -12.39 0.04 1.46
C THR A 91 -13.75 0.31 2.12
N GLY A 92 -13.99 1.55 2.57
CA GLY A 92 -15.25 1.97 3.16
C GLY A 92 -16.43 1.85 2.18
N ILE A 93 -16.26 2.32 0.95
CA ILE A 93 -17.27 2.21 -0.11
C ILE A 93 -17.57 0.74 -0.41
N ALA A 94 -16.55 -0.10 -0.58
CA ALA A 94 -16.72 -1.52 -0.83
C ALA A 94 -17.51 -2.22 0.29
N LEU A 95 -17.23 -1.88 1.55
CA LEU A 95 -17.96 -2.41 2.70
C LEU A 95 -19.42 -1.95 2.74
N LEU A 96 -19.70 -0.68 2.42
CA LEU A 96 -21.07 -0.15 2.36
C LEU A 96 -21.89 -0.79 1.23
N MET A 97 -21.29 -0.99 0.05
CA MET A 97 -21.93 -1.69 -1.08
C MET A 97 -22.25 -3.15 -0.75
N THR A 98 -21.32 -3.84 -0.07
CA THR A 98 -21.51 -5.23 0.35
C THR A 98 -22.55 -5.36 1.46
N ARG A 99 -22.63 -4.39 2.38
CA ARG A 99 -23.70 -4.34 3.41
C ARG A 99 -25.07 -4.14 2.78
N ARG A 100 -25.21 -3.21 1.83
CA ARG A 100 -26.47 -2.99 1.09
C ARG A 100 -26.91 -4.24 0.32
N SER A 101 -25.97 -4.91 -0.34
CA SER A 101 -26.25 -6.14 -1.10
C SER A 101 -26.71 -7.29 -0.20
N ARG A 102 -26.06 -7.48 0.97
CA ARG A 102 -26.47 -8.50 1.96
C ARG A 102 -27.79 -8.18 2.66
N ALA A 103 -28.08 -6.91 2.95
CA ALA A 103 -29.36 -6.49 3.51
C ALA A 103 -30.52 -6.76 2.53
N ARG A 104 -30.31 -6.44 1.24
CA ARG A 104 -31.28 -6.68 0.19
C ARG A 104 -31.53 -8.17 -0.07
N ALA A 105 -30.48 -8.99 -0.04
CA ALA A 105 -30.59 -10.45 -0.14
C ALA A 105 -31.35 -11.08 1.03
N ARG A 106 -31.16 -10.59 2.27
CA ARG A 106 -31.90 -11.07 3.45
C ARG A 106 -33.40 -10.75 3.39
N ILE A 107 -33.78 -9.58 2.87
CA ILE A 107 -35.20 -9.21 2.70
C ILE A 107 -35.88 -10.12 1.67
N LEU A 108 -35.22 -10.41 0.55
CA LEU A 108 -35.75 -11.30 -0.48
C LEU A 108 -35.86 -12.76 0.01
N ALA A 109 -34.91 -13.23 0.82
CA ALA A 109 -34.97 -14.55 1.44
C ALA A 109 -36.06 -14.67 2.52
N GLY A 110 -36.28 -13.61 3.31
CA GLY A 110 -37.35 -13.57 4.31
C GLY A 110 -38.76 -13.48 3.72
N ALA A 111 -38.92 -12.82 2.57
CA ALA A 111 -40.21 -12.73 1.87
C ALA A 111 -40.66 -14.07 1.25
N GLY A 112 -39.72 -14.98 0.94
CA GLY A 112 -40.03 -16.32 0.42
C GLY A 112 -40.46 -17.36 1.45
N GLY A 113 -40.26 -17.09 2.75
CA GLY A 113 -40.57 -18.04 3.84
C GLY A 113 -41.96 -17.89 4.46
N SER A 114 -42.78 -16.93 4.03
CA SER A 114 -44.10 -16.65 4.60
C SER A 114 -45.26 -17.28 3.82
N SER A 115 -44.98 -18.17 2.87
CA SER A 115 -45.96 -18.78 1.95
C SER A 115 -46.03 -20.32 2.05
N ALA A 116 -45.49 -20.93 3.10
CA ALA A 116 -45.60 -22.37 3.36
C ALA A 116 -46.32 -22.64 4.68
#